data_AF-A0A0J6HF50-F1
#
_entry.id   AF-A0A0J6HF50-F1
#
_cell.length_a   1.000
_cell.length_b   1.000
_cell.length_c   1.000
_cell.angle_alpha   90.00
_cell.angle_beta   90.00
_cell.angle_gamma   90.00
#
_symmetry.space_group_name_H-M   'P 1'
#
loop_
_entity.id
_entity.type
_entity.pdbx_description
1 polymer ?
#
loop_
_entity_poly.entity_id
_entity_poly.type
_entity_poly.pdbx_seq_one_letter_code
_entity_poly.pdbx_strand_id
1 'polypeptide(L)'
;MDIEFVNHASLLLEEKGSFFLTDPWYISPAFGGWIQNPSPKTKVIEKLLALPASKLNVIISHGHDDHLDEFFIQKHLADATFFVPKFKTNGLAKRIERLTGRYPVELTDEAYFVEGVELRCFINPEFTEYDSIVTIISETDAVIHANDNWHEYPTALTEALNQCLSAVPVENRYFFIQFGIADSFPVNYPSFDNQSTNEMIESRFKSYQDATTANLKHLGLDKGYYYANQSLYQYPTSWDKASLYELAQDFLCRNPGPFIQCASGIDIKTSQFHDTPSDELFDFLLRRLETFINNKIDSPTLVKLMTSSNEYETGTVGYEASRQVWSRILNAELTLEAIIIGGMGLIHRPDQNISNIHSKVSKLAYLIQSKIISSGLNFLMESK
;
A
#
# COMPACT_ATOMS: atom_id res chain seq x y z
N MET A 1 -17.87 2.96 -14.53
CA MET A 1 -16.86 3.02 -13.47
C MET A 1 -15.46 3.20 -14.04
N ASP A 2 -14.71 4.17 -13.54
CA ASP A 2 -13.27 4.30 -13.78
C ASP A 2 -12.53 3.62 -12.61
N ILE A 3 -11.45 2.89 -12.90
CA ILE A 3 -10.70 2.09 -11.92
C ILE A 3 -9.22 2.46 -12.04
N GLU A 4 -8.69 3.14 -11.04
CA GLU A 4 -7.30 3.56 -10.97
C GLU A 4 -6.56 2.77 -9.90
N PHE A 5 -5.46 2.12 -10.29
CA PHE A 5 -4.56 1.46 -9.37
C PHE A 5 -3.67 2.48 -8.65
N VAL A 6 -3.66 2.48 -7.32
CA VAL A 6 -2.87 3.42 -6.51
C VAL A 6 -1.51 2.82 -6.17
N ASN A 7 -1.50 1.72 -5.40
CA ASN A 7 -0.39 0.82 -5.09
C ASN A 7 -0.93 -0.35 -4.26
N HIS A 8 -0.18 -1.45 -4.17
CA HIS A 8 -0.55 -2.58 -3.30
C HIS A 8 -2.03 -2.98 -3.45
N ALA A 9 -2.75 -3.26 -2.37
CA ALA A 9 -4.18 -3.59 -2.42
C ALA A 9 -5.11 -2.37 -2.66
N SER A 10 -4.57 -1.20 -3.00
CA SER A 10 -5.33 0.04 -3.08
C SER A 10 -5.77 0.40 -4.50
N LEU A 11 -7.08 0.52 -4.68
CA LEU A 11 -7.78 0.94 -5.89
C LEU A 11 -8.61 2.18 -5.58
N LEU A 12 -8.58 3.17 -6.47
CA LEU A 12 -9.50 4.30 -6.47
C LEU A 12 -10.49 4.12 -7.62
N LEU A 13 -11.77 3.92 -7.28
CA LEU A 13 -12.86 3.75 -8.22
C LEU A 13 -13.72 5.02 -8.24
N GLU A 14 -14.12 5.46 -9.43
CA GLU A 14 -15.03 6.59 -9.62
C GLU A 14 -16.29 6.15 -10.37
N GLU A 15 -17.46 6.46 -9.79
CA GLU A 15 -18.77 6.17 -10.38
C GLU A 15 -19.74 7.30 -10.05
N LYS A 16 -20.32 7.93 -11.08
CA LYS A 16 -21.34 9.01 -10.95
C LYS A 16 -20.92 10.14 -9.98
N GLY A 17 -19.62 10.41 -9.89
CA GLY A 17 -19.04 11.44 -9.01
C GLY A 17 -18.86 11.03 -7.55
N SER A 18 -19.10 9.76 -7.21
CA SER A 18 -18.75 9.11 -5.94
C SER A 18 -17.47 8.32 -6.10
N PHE A 19 -16.67 8.27 -5.04
CA PHE A 19 -15.36 7.63 -5.05
C PHE A 19 -15.31 6.49 -4.03
N PHE A 20 -14.70 5.37 -4.42
CA PHE A 20 -14.49 4.21 -3.56
C PHE A 20 -13.00 3.92 -3.51
N LEU A 21 -12.42 3.90 -2.31
CA LEU A 21 -10.99 3.68 -2.11
C LEU A 21 -10.78 2.40 -1.29
N THR A 22 -10.07 1.42 -1.83
CA THR A 22 -9.75 0.19 -1.10
C THR A 22 -8.41 0.30 -0.38
N ASP A 23 -8.30 -0.31 0.80
CA ASP A 23 -7.06 -0.67 1.51
C ASP A 23 -5.89 0.35 1.39
N PRO A 24 -6.06 1.61 1.83
CA PRO A 24 -5.07 2.66 1.63
C PRO A 24 -3.83 2.46 2.50
N TRP A 25 -2.70 2.12 1.87
CA TRP A 25 -1.39 1.99 2.51
C TRP A 25 -0.28 2.72 1.73
N TYR A 26 0.13 3.93 2.17
CA TYR A 26 0.88 4.85 1.30
C TYR A 26 2.22 5.37 1.83
N ILE A 27 2.40 5.50 3.16
CA ILE A 27 3.62 6.09 3.72
C ILE A 27 4.13 5.38 4.96
N SER A 28 3.23 4.94 5.85
CA SER A 28 3.61 4.32 7.12
C SER A 28 4.14 2.91 6.91
N PRO A 29 5.15 2.47 7.68
CA PRO A 29 5.55 1.06 7.63
C PRO A 29 4.48 0.14 8.21
N ALA A 30 4.23 -1.00 7.57
CA ALA A 30 3.35 -2.04 8.12
C ALA A 30 4.15 -3.03 8.98
N PHE A 31 3.52 -3.62 10.00
CA PHE A 31 4.15 -4.58 10.93
C PHE A 31 5.48 -4.08 11.53
N GLY A 32 5.62 -2.76 11.64
CA GLY A 32 6.83 -2.09 12.11
C GLY A 32 7.99 -2.04 11.12
N GLY A 33 7.94 -2.65 9.93
CA GLY A 33 9.09 -2.71 9.03
C GLY A 33 8.85 -2.87 7.53
N TRP A 34 7.64 -3.25 7.11
CA TRP A 34 7.30 -3.33 5.68
C TRP A 34 7.16 -1.94 5.09
N ILE A 35 7.63 -1.76 3.87
CA ILE A 35 7.50 -0.51 3.11
C ILE A 35 6.88 -0.82 1.74
N GLN A 36 6.12 0.12 1.20
CA GLN A 36 5.44 -0.02 -0.10
C GLN A 36 6.48 -0.13 -1.21
N ASN A 37 6.38 -1.13 -2.08
CA ASN A 37 7.30 -1.27 -3.20
C ASN A 37 6.61 -1.77 -4.47
N PRO A 38 6.35 -0.88 -5.46
CA PRO A 38 6.74 0.54 -5.49
C PRO A 38 5.94 1.42 -4.52
N SER A 39 6.44 2.63 -4.22
CA SER A 39 5.62 3.67 -3.59
C SER A 39 4.48 4.08 -4.55
N PRO A 40 3.30 4.53 -4.05
CA PRO A 40 2.30 5.12 -4.94
C PRO A 40 2.86 6.36 -5.64
N LYS A 41 2.32 6.69 -6.82
CA LYS A 41 2.71 7.90 -7.55
C LYS A 41 2.15 9.14 -6.89
N THR A 42 2.99 10.18 -6.79
CA THR A 42 2.62 11.46 -6.18
C THR A 42 1.35 12.06 -6.78
N LYS A 43 1.22 12.07 -8.11
CA LYS A 43 0.03 12.61 -8.78
C LYS A 43 -1.28 11.91 -8.42
N VAL A 44 -1.24 10.59 -8.20
CA VAL A 44 -2.42 9.80 -7.79
C VAL A 44 -2.83 10.21 -6.38
N ILE A 45 -1.85 10.40 -5.49
CA ILE A 45 -2.09 10.85 -4.11
C ILE A 45 -2.57 12.31 -4.08
N GLU A 46 -2.02 13.20 -4.90
CA GLU A 46 -2.52 14.58 -5.07
C GLU A 46 -3.98 14.60 -5.52
N LYS A 47 -4.34 13.77 -6.52
CA LYS A 47 -5.73 13.60 -6.96
C LYS A 47 -6.61 13.14 -5.81
N LEU A 48 -6.19 12.10 -5.07
CA LEU A 48 -6.93 11.56 -3.93
C LEU A 48 -7.18 12.62 -2.85
N LEU A 49 -6.15 13.38 -2.46
CA LEU A 49 -6.25 14.43 -1.45
C LEU A 49 -7.11 15.62 -1.88
N ALA A 50 -7.29 15.82 -3.19
CA ALA A 50 -8.16 16.86 -3.73
C ALA A 50 -9.65 16.46 -3.77
N LEU A 51 -9.98 15.19 -3.51
CA LEU A 51 -11.36 14.73 -3.53
C LEU A 51 -12.15 15.28 -2.34
N PRO A 52 -13.44 15.63 -2.53
CA PRO A 52 -14.29 16.03 -1.42
C PRO A 52 -14.57 14.81 -0.53
N ALA A 53 -14.19 14.90 0.75
CA ALA A 53 -14.36 13.81 1.72
C ALA A 53 -15.80 13.29 1.80
N SER A 54 -16.80 14.16 1.59
CA SER A 54 -18.22 13.80 1.59
C SER A 54 -18.63 12.86 0.44
N LYS A 55 -17.79 12.67 -0.57
CA LYS A 55 -18.01 11.75 -1.69
C LYS A 55 -17.05 10.56 -1.68
N LEU A 56 -16.17 10.48 -0.68
CA LEU A 56 -15.17 9.44 -0.57
C LEU A 56 -15.66 8.33 0.37
N ASN A 57 -15.66 7.10 -0.14
CA ASN A 57 -16.06 5.90 0.56
C ASN A 57 -14.83 4.98 0.67
N VAL A 58 -14.28 4.82 1.87
CA VAL A 58 -13.09 4.01 2.10
C VAL A 58 -13.52 2.61 2.54
N ILE A 59 -13.03 1.60 1.86
CA ILE A 59 -13.29 0.19 2.11
C ILE A 59 -12.02 -0.43 2.66
N ILE A 60 -12.08 -0.98 3.88
CA ILE A 60 -10.97 -1.70 4.48
C ILE A 60 -11.34 -3.18 4.55
N SER A 61 -10.67 -4.01 3.75
CA SER A 61 -10.99 -5.43 3.58
C SER A 61 -10.67 -6.26 4.82
N HIS A 62 -9.66 -5.91 5.61
CA HIS A 62 -9.32 -6.56 6.87
C HIS A 62 -8.31 -5.76 7.71
N GLY A 63 -7.90 -6.32 8.86
CA GLY A 63 -7.22 -5.57 9.92
C GLY A 63 -5.70 -5.49 9.89
N HIS A 64 -5.01 -6.03 8.88
CA HIS A 64 -3.55 -5.95 8.78
C HIS A 64 -3.05 -4.53 8.48
N ASP A 65 -1.81 -4.25 8.87
CA ASP A 65 -1.22 -2.90 8.80
C ASP A 65 -0.87 -2.44 7.37
N ASP A 66 -0.67 -3.38 6.45
CA ASP A 66 -0.37 -3.13 5.04
C ASP A 66 -1.61 -2.83 4.18
N HIS A 67 -2.78 -2.83 4.79
CA HIS A 67 -4.06 -2.45 4.17
C HIS A 67 -4.71 -1.24 4.84
N LEU A 68 -4.05 -0.68 5.86
CA LEU A 68 -4.57 0.39 6.70
C LEU A 68 -3.40 1.26 7.21
N ASP A 69 -3.13 2.37 6.52
CA ASP A 69 -2.19 3.39 6.99
C ASP A 69 -2.86 4.33 8.00
N GLU A 70 -2.65 4.07 9.29
CA GLU A 70 -3.29 4.84 10.37
C GLU A 70 -3.00 6.33 10.30
N PHE A 71 -1.75 6.70 10.01
CA PHE A 71 -1.36 8.11 9.88
C PHE A 71 -2.10 8.76 8.72
N PHE A 72 -2.08 8.13 7.54
CA PHE A 72 -2.73 8.69 6.36
C PHE A 72 -4.25 8.81 6.58
N ILE A 73 -4.87 7.79 7.16
CA ILE A 73 -6.31 7.80 7.47
C ILE A 73 -6.64 8.94 8.42
N GLN A 74 -5.96 9.06 9.56
CA GLN A 74 -6.24 10.11 10.55
C GLN A 74 -6.06 11.52 9.99
N LYS A 75 -5.09 11.73 9.10
CA LYS A 75 -4.75 13.07 8.59
C LYS A 75 -5.54 13.47 7.37
N HIS A 76 -5.93 12.52 6.54
CA HIS A 76 -6.44 12.82 5.20
C HIS A 76 -7.78 12.20 4.88
N LEU A 77 -8.15 11.10 5.54
CA LEU A 77 -9.37 10.35 5.22
C LEU A 77 -10.38 10.35 6.37
N ALA A 78 -10.07 10.94 7.53
CA ALA A 78 -10.88 10.83 8.74
C ALA A 78 -12.34 11.28 8.56
N ASP A 79 -12.62 12.17 7.59
CA ASP A 79 -13.94 12.71 7.25
C ASP A 79 -14.71 11.89 6.19
N ALA A 80 -14.07 10.92 5.53
CA ALA A 80 -14.69 10.00 4.57
C ALA A 80 -15.69 9.03 5.22
N THR A 81 -16.53 8.36 4.44
CA THR A 81 -17.37 7.26 4.94
C THR A 81 -16.58 5.96 4.91
N PHE A 82 -16.51 5.22 6.02
CA PHE A 82 -15.77 3.96 6.08
C PHE A 82 -16.70 2.75 6.04
N PHE A 83 -16.29 1.75 5.28
CA PHE A 83 -16.91 0.44 5.13
C PHE A 83 -15.90 -0.63 5.54
N VAL A 84 -16.34 -1.56 6.37
CA VAL A 84 -15.53 -2.69 6.84
C VAL A 84 -16.37 -3.96 6.83
N PRO A 85 -15.79 -5.15 6.67
CA PRO A 85 -16.51 -6.40 6.88
C PRO A 85 -17.04 -6.55 8.30
N LYS A 86 -18.20 -7.17 8.42
CA LYS A 86 -18.72 -7.67 9.69
C LYS A 86 -18.04 -8.98 10.07
N PHE A 87 -16.86 -8.88 10.68
CA PHE A 87 -16.18 -10.05 11.24
C PHE A 87 -16.81 -10.54 12.55
N LYS A 88 -16.40 -11.72 13.01
CA LYS A 88 -16.81 -12.26 14.31
C LYS A 88 -16.45 -11.37 15.49
N THR A 89 -15.38 -10.59 15.36
CA THR A 89 -14.97 -9.60 16.34
C THR A 89 -15.05 -8.20 15.73
N ASN A 90 -15.31 -7.20 16.54
CA ASN A 90 -15.38 -5.81 16.10
C ASN A 90 -14.00 -5.11 16.11
N GLY A 91 -12.89 -5.86 16.15
CA GLY A 91 -11.54 -5.31 16.27
C GLY A 91 -11.21 -4.29 15.19
N LEU A 92 -11.50 -4.62 13.92
CA LEU A 92 -11.34 -3.72 12.78
C LEU A 92 -12.25 -2.49 12.91
N ALA A 93 -13.54 -2.68 13.17
CA ALA A 93 -14.48 -1.57 13.29
C ALA A 93 -14.09 -0.59 14.42
N LYS A 94 -13.63 -1.11 15.56
CA LYS A 94 -13.09 -0.33 16.68
C LYS A 94 -11.76 0.34 16.36
N ARG A 95 -10.91 -0.28 15.51
CA ARG A 95 -9.71 0.38 15.00
C ARG A 95 -10.09 1.60 14.18
N ILE A 96 -11.00 1.47 13.22
CA ILE A 96 -11.49 2.59 12.41
C ILE A 96 -12.16 3.67 13.26
N GLU A 97 -13.03 3.31 14.21
CA GLU A 97 -13.68 4.27 15.11
C GLU A 97 -12.67 5.12 15.89
N ARG A 98 -11.56 4.53 16.35
CA ARG A 98 -10.49 5.29 17.02
C ARG A 98 -9.78 6.27 16.09
N LEU A 99 -9.61 5.93 14.81
CA LEU A 99 -8.89 6.75 13.85
C LEU A 99 -9.75 7.90 13.30
N THR A 100 -11.05 7.67 13.14
CA THR A 100 -11.97 8.60 12.45
C THR A 100 -12.96 9.29 13.39
N GLY A 101 -13.08 8.80 14.63
CA GLY A 101 -14.11 9.22 15.58
C GLY A 101 -15.53 8.74 15.23
N ARG A 102 -15.69 7.89 14.21
CA ARG A 102 -17.00 7.40 13.74
C ARG A 102 -16.96 5.89 13.51
N TYR A 103 -17.97 5.18 14.02
CA TYR A 103 -18.11 3.75 13.77
C TYR A 103 -18.37 3.52 12.27
N PRO A 104 -17.62 2.62 11.59
CA PRO A 104 -17.80 2.36 10.17
C PRO A 104 -19.11 1.61 9.89
N VAL A 105 -19.54 1.63 8.63
CA VAL A 105 -20.59 0.74 8.14
C VAL A 105 -20.03 -0.67 8.03
N GLU A 106 -20.69 -1.63 8.65
CA GLU A 106 -20.32 -3.04 8.56
C GLU A 106 -21.02 -3.70 7.36
N LEU A 107 -20.25 -4.22 6.40
CA LEU A 107 -20.72 -4.94 5.24
C LEU A 107 -20.89 -6.43 5.54
N THR A 108 -21.94 -7.03 4.97
CA THR A 108 -22.19 -8.48 4.94
C THR A 108 -22.40 -8.91 3.49
N ASP A 109 -22.86 -10.13 3.27
CA ASP A 109 -23.30 -10.64 1.96
C ASP A 109 -24.62 -10.00 1.47
N GLU A 110 -25.26 -9.18 2.31
CA GLU A 110 -26.39 -8.34 1.93
C GLU A 110 -25.94 -7.09 1.18
N ALA A 111 -26.71 -6.69 0.16
CA ALA A 111 -26.42 -5.51 -0.64
C ALA A 111 -26.55 -4.21 0.18
N TYR A 112 -25.48 -3.42 0.21
CA TYR A 112 -25.48 -2.05 0.71
C TYR A 112 -25.28 -1.07 -0.45
N PHE A 113 -26.14 -0.06 -0.60
CA PHE A 113 -26.07 0.87 -1.73
C PHE A 113 -25.53 2.24 -1.33
N VAL A 114 -24.59 2.76 -2.13
CA VAL A 114 -24.08 4.13 -2.07
C VAL A 114 -24.19 4.75 -3.45
N GLU A 115 -25.09 5.72 -3.63
CA GLU A 115 -25.26 6.45 -4.91
C GLU A 115 -25.44 5.52 -6.13
N GLY A 116 -26.15 4.39 -5.94
CA GLY A 116 -26.39 3.39 -6.99
C GLY A 116 -25.27 2.37 -7.19
N VAL A 117 -24.19 2.43 -6.40
CA VAL A 117 -23.16 1.39 -6.31
C VAL A 117 -23.49 0.42 -5.20
N GLU A 118 -23.54 -0.86 -5.51
CA GLU A 118 -23.77 -1.95 -4.58
C GLU A 118 -22.43 -2.44 -3.99
N LEU A 119 -22.39 -2.52 -2.66
CA LEU A 119 -21.29 -3.08 -1.88
C LEU A 119 -21.77 -4.35 -1.19
N ARG A 120 -20.97 -5.41 -1.25
CA ARG A 120 -21.14 -6.63 -0.45
C ARG A 120 -19.79 -7.15 0.02
N CYS A 121 -19.83 -7.93 1.09
CA CYS A 121 -18.68 -8.57 1.69
C CYS A 121 -18.93 -10.08 1.85
N PHE A 122 -17.95 -10.88 1.45
CA PHE A 122 -17.95 -12.32 1.60
C PHE A 122 -16.73 -12.76 2.41
N ILE A 123 -16.92 -13.75 3.28
CA ILE A 123 -15.86 -14.32 4.11
C ILE A 123 -15.73 -15.79 3.71
N ASN A 124 -14.49 -16.29 3.56
CA ASN A 124 -14.23 -17.71 3.33
C ASN A 124 -13.90 -18.41 4.67
N PRO A 125 -14.90 -18.96 5.39
CA PRO A 125 -14.68 -19.56 6.71
C PRO A 125 -13.82 -20.83 6.68
N GLU A 126 -13.62 -21.44 5.51
CA GLU A 126 -12.72 -22.61 5.36
C GLU A 126 -11.25 -22.22 5.42
N PHE A 127 -10.94 -20.94 5.20
CA PHE A 127 -9.58 -20.41 5.27
C PHE A 127 -9.38 -19.53 6.51
N THR A 128 -10.21 -18.49 6.67
CA THR A 128 -10.04 -17.46 7.68
C THR A 128 -11.37 -16.78 7.99
N GLU A 129 -11.51 -16.29 9.21
CA GLU A 129 -12.70 -15.55 9.64
C GLU A 129 -12.46 -14.04 9.69
N TYR A 130 -11.29 -13.60 9.22
CA TYR A 130 -10.78 -12.24 9.39
C TYR A 130 -10.28 -11.59 8.10
N ASP A 131 -10.32 -12.29 6.97
CA ASP A 131 -10.07 -11.73 5.64
C ASP A 131 -11.37 -11.78 4.85
N SER A 132 -11.53 -10.85 3.90
CA SER A 132 -12.78 -10.73 3.15
C SER A 132 -12.57 -10.43 1.67
N ILE A 133 -13.58 -10.81 0.90
CA ILE A 133 -13.76 -10.38 -0.49
C ILE A 133 -14.85 -9.32 -0.50
N VAL A 134 -14.55 -8.13 -1.02
CA VAL A 134 -15.54 -7.06 -1.17
C VAL A 134 -15.87 -6.89 -2.65
N THR A 135 -17.16 -6.91 -2.99
CA THR A 135 -17.62 -6.59 -4.35
C THR A 135 -18.14 -5.17 -4.41
N ILE A 136 -17.73 -4.42 -5.43
CA ILE A 136 -18.14 -3.04 -5.72
C ILE A 136 -18.76 -3.04 -7.11
N ILE A 137 -20.09 -2.91 -7.19
CA ILE A 137 -20.86 -3.19 -8.40
C ILE A 137 -21.66 -1.94 -8.79
N SER A 138 -21.45 -1.43 -10.01
CA SER A 138 -22.33 -0.43 -10.63
C SER A 138 -23.29 -1.09 -11.63
N GLU A 139 -24.08 -0.27 -12.32
CA GLU A 139 -24.95 -0.74 -13.40
C GLU A 139 -24.17 -1.39 -14.55
N THR A 140 -22.91 -1.03 -14.75
CA THR A 140 -22.12 -1.42 -15.93
C THR A 140 -20.90 -2.26 -15.62
N ASP A 141 -20.32 -2.12 -14.43
CA ASP A 141 -19.03 -2.69 -14.06
C ASP A 141 -19.10 -3.37 -12.68
N ALA A 142 -18.26 -4.37 -12.45
CA ALA A 142 -18.09 -5.00 -11.15
C ALA A 142 -16.62 -5.18 -10.82
N VAL A 143 -16.22 -4.76 -9.62
CA VAL A 143 -14.89 -5.01 -9.06
C VAL A 143 -14.99 -6.00 -7.92
N ILE A 144 -14.17 -7.04 -7.97
CA ILE A 144 -14.02 -8.06 -6.94
C ILE A 144 -12.66 -7.81 -6.27
N HIS A 145 -12.68 -7.19 -5.11
CA HIS A 145 -11.51 -6.89 -4.29
C HIS A 145 -11.26 -8.06 -3.33
N ALA A 146 -10.40 -9.01 -3.73
CA ALA A 146 -10.14 -10.26 -3.02
C ALA A 146 -8.73 -10.31 -2.43
N ASN A 147 -8.31 -9.22 -1.80
CA ASN A 147 -7.03 -9.12 -1.11
C ASN A 147 -6.87 -10.22 -0.05
N ASP A 148 -5.67 -10.78 0.09
CA ASP A 148 -5.31 -11.91 0.97
C ASP A 148 -6.19 -13.19 0.86
N ASN A 149 -7.15 -13.21 -0.06
CA ASN A 149 -8.00 -14.36 -0.36
C ASN A 149 -7.47 -15.13 -1.58
N TRP A 150 -6.21 -15.57 -1.52
CA TRP A 150 -5.51 -16.21 -2.65
C TRP A 150 -5.86 -17.69 -2.89
N HIS A 151 -6.51 -18.34 -1.93
CA HIS A 151 -6.87 -19.75 -1.97
C HIS A 151 -7.95 -20.06 -3.01
N GLU A 152 -8.05 -21.31 -3.45
CA GLU A 152 -9.20 -21.74 -4.25
C GLU A 152 -10.47 -21.60 -3.41
N TYR A 153 -11.49 -20.98 -3.99
CA TYR A 153 -12.74 -20.70 -3.31
C TYR A 153 -13.66 -21.92 -3.26
N PRO A 154 -14.29 -22.19 -2.11
CA PRO A 154 -15.30 -23.23 -2.02
C PRO A 154 -16.50 -22.90 -2.90
N THR A 155 -17.22 -23.94 -3.36
CA THR A 155 -18.35 -23.80 -4.28
C THR A 155 -19.42 -22.83 -3.79
N ALA A 156 -19.74 -22.84 -2.49
CA ALA A 156 -20.74 -21.92 -1.94
C ALA A 156 -20.34 -20.44 -2.09
N LEU A 157 -19.05 -20.13 -1.95
CA LEU A 157 -18.53 -18.77 -2.12
C LEU A 157 -18.55 -18.35 -3.60
N THR A 158 -18.15 -19.23 -4.51
CA THR A 158 -18.18 -18.94 -5.95
C THR A 158 -19.59 -18.81 -6.49
N GLU A 159 -20.55 -19.61 -6.00
CA GLU A 159 -21.97 -19.48 -6.32
C GLU A 159 -22.54 -18.13 -5.84
N ALA A 160 -22.23 -17.72 -4.61
CA ALA A 160 -22.68 -16.44 -4.07
C ALA A 160 -22.11 -15.23 -4.84
N LEU A 161 -20.81 -15.28 -5.18
CA LEU A 161 -20.17 -14.27 -6.04
C LEU A 161 -20.81 -14.24 -7.44
N ASN A 162 -20.99 -15.39 -8.09
CA ASN A 162 -21.62 -15.45 -9.40
C ASN A 162 -23.06 -14.92 -9.39
N GLN A 163 -23.79 -15.14 -8.29
CA GLN A 163 -25.14 -14.62 -8.12
C GLN A 163 -25.16 -13.08 -8.08
N CYS A 164 -24.31 -12.44 -7.27
CA CYS A 164 -24.29 -10.98 -7.20
C CYS A 164 -23.75 -10.32 -8.48
N LEU A 165 -22.81 -10.98 -9.17
CA LEU A 165 -22.23 -10.49 -10.42
C LEU A 165 -23.12 -10.72 -11.65
N SER A 166 -24.22 -11.47 -11.51
CA SER A 166 -25.03 -11.95 -12.65
C SER A 166 -25.60 -10.86 -13.55
N ALA A 167 -25.84 -9.65 -13.02
CA ALA A 167 -26.36 -8.52 -13.77
C ALA A 167 -25.30 -7.79 -14.61
N VAL A 168 -24.01 -7.98 -14.32
CA VAL A 168 -22.89 -7.32 -15.00
C VAL A 168 -22.32 -8.26 -16.06
N PRO A 169 -22.12 -7.81 -17.32
CA PRO A 169 -21.45 -8.62 -18.36
C PRO A 169 -20.04 -9.05 -17.94
N VAL A 170 -19.63 -10.25 -18.34
CA VAL A 170 -18.34 -10.86 -17.92
C VAL A 170 -17.15 -9.97 -18.27
N GLU A 171 -17.19 -9.31 -19.43
CA GLU A 171 -16.14 -8.41 -19.91
C GLU A 171 -15.94 -7.15 -19.05
N ASN A 172 -16.92 -6.81 -18.21
CA ASN A 172 -16.88 -5.66 -17.29
C ASN A 172 -16.74 -6.10 -15.82
N ARG A 173 -16.26 -7.32 -15.58
CA ARG A 173 -15.94 -7.83 -14.25
C ARG A 173 -14.43 -7.86 -14.07
N TYR A 174 -13.94 -7.25 -13.01
CA TYR A 174 -12.51 -7.10 -12.73
C TYR A 174 -12.17 -7.78 -11.40
N PHE A 175 -11.33 -8.82 -11.47
CA PHE A 175 -10.93 -9.61 -10.31
C PHE A 175 -9.52 -9.25 -9.86
N PHE A 176 -9.39 -8.77 -8.62
CA PHE A 176 -8.13 -8.36 -8.01
C PHE A 176 -7.80 -9.26 -6.82
N ILE A 177 -6.60 -9.80 -6.79
CA ILE A 177 -6.18 -10.80 -5.79
C ILE A 177 -4.69 -10.68 -5.49
N GLN A 178 -4.28 -11.13 -4.30
CA GLN A 178 -2.86 -11.17 -3.94
C GLN A 178 -2.09 -12.25 -4.73
N PHE A 179 -0.85 -11.93 -5.11
CA PHE A 179 0.16 -12.93 -5.44
C PHE A 179 1.49 -12.61 -4.77
N GLY A 180 1.93 -13.48 -3.87
CA GLY A 180 3.20 -13.33 -3.17
C GLY A 180 3.17 -13.90 -1.76
N ILE A 181 4.34 -14.03 -1.14
CA ILE A 181 4.48 -14.62 0.19
C ILE A 181 4.57 -13.50 1.23
N ALA A 182 3.47 -13.30 1.95
CA ALA A 182 3.35 -12.30 3.00
C ALA A 182 3.90 -12.77 4.37
N ASP A 183 3.71 -14.04 4.74
CA ASP A 183 4.06 -14.54 6.08
C ASP A 183 5.56 -14.81 6.33
N SER A 184 6.43 -14.43 5.38
CA SER A 184 7.87 -14.69 5.39
C SER A 184 8.29 -16.17 5.53
N PHE A 185 7.37 -17.14 5.44
CA PHE A 185 7.73 -18.55 5.43
C PHE A 185 8.18 -18.97 4.01
N PRO A 186 9.36 -19.58 3.84
CA PRO A 186 10.29 -20.08 4.87
C PRO A 186 11.50 -19.18 5.13
N VAL A 187 11.56 -17.97 4.54
CA VAL A 187 12.73 -17.08 4.59
C VAL A 187 13.20 -16.76 6.02
N ASN A 188 12.27 -16.55 6.95
CA ASN A 188 12.60 -16.22 8.35
C ASN A 188 12.83 -17.45 9.25
N TYR A 189 12.94 -18.65 8.67
CA TYR A 189 12.99 -19.92 9.39
C TYR A 189 14.37 -20.56 9.26
N PRO A 190 15.30 -20.34 10.22
CA PRO A 190 16.70 -20.73 10.10
C PRO A 190 16.94 -22.25 10.07
N SER A 191 15.89 -23.05 10.28
CA SER A 191 15.93 -24.51 10.18
C SER A 191 15.99 -25.03 8.75
N PHE A 192 15.63 -24.23 7.76
CA PHE A 192 15.67 -24.63 6.35
C PHE A 192 16.97 -24.17 5.69
N ASP A 193 17.58 -25.05 4.91
CA ASP A 193 18.69 -24.67 4.04
C ASP A 193 18.21 -23.87 2.82
N ASN A 194 19.16 -23.29 2.09
CA ASN A 194 18.89 -22.44 0.93
C ASN A 194 18.17 -23.16 -0.22
N GLN A 195 18.40 -24.46 -0.38
CA GLN A 195 17.77 -25.26 -1.44
C GLN A 195 16.31 -25.54 -1.09
N SER A 196 16.07 -26.09 0.09
CA SER A 196 14.74 -26.37 0.63
C SER A 196 13.88 -25.10 0.67
N THR A 197 14.47 -23.97 1.07
CA THR A 197 13.77 -22.68 1.10
C THR A 197 13.30 -22.25 -0.29
N ASN A 198 14.15 -22.41 -1.32
CA ASN A 198 13.79 -22.08 -2.70
C ASN A 198 12.70 -23.01 -3.25
N GLU A 199 12.80 -24.31 -3.00
CA GLU A 199 11.81 -25.30 -3.44
C GLU A 199 10.43 -25.01 -2.84
N MET A 200 10.39 -24.63 -1.55
CA MET A 200 9.15 -24.23 -0.88
C MET A 200 8.57 -22.93 -1.45
N ILE A 201 9.40 -21.91 -1.72
CA ILE A 201 8.94 -20.65 -2.31
C ILE A 201 8.33 -20.90 -3.69
N GLU A 202 9.02 -21.65 -4.58
CA GLU A 202 8.50 -22.02 -5.90
C GLU A 202 7.20 -22.82 -5.79
N SER A 203 7.13 -23.78 -4.87
CA SER A 203 5.92 -24.57 -4.64
C SER A 203 4.73 -23.71 -4.18
N ARG A 204 4.97 -22.69 -3.35
CA ARG A 204 3.92 -21.76 -2.90
C ARG A 204 3.44 -20.87 -4.03
N PHE A 205 4.35 -20.28 -4.80
CA PHE A 205 3.98 -19.48 -5.98
C PHE A 205 3.15 -20.30 -6.97
N LYS A 206 3.54 -21.55 -7.21
CA LYS A 206 2.73 -22.47 -8.01
C LYS A 206 1.33 -22.67 -7.42
N SER A 207 1.22 -22.93 -6.12
CA SER A 207 -0.06 -23.10 -5.45
C SER A 207 -0.96 -21.85 -5.57
N TYR A 208 -0.38 -20.65 -5.46
CA TYR A 208 -1.12 -19.40 -5.60
C TYR A 208 -1.65 -19.22 -7.02
N GLN A 209 -0.83 -19.50 -8.02
CA GLN A 209 -1.23 -19.41 -9.42
C GLN A 209 -2.31 -20.45 -9.76
N ASP A 210 -2.16 -21.69 -9.31
CA ASP A 210 -3.13 -22.77 -9.54
C ASP A 210 -4.49 -22.40 -8.91
N ALA A 211 -4.50 -21.94 -7.66
CA ALA A 211 -5.70 -21.49 -6.96
C ALA A 211 -6.38 -20.30 -7.65
N THR A 212 -5.60 -19.28 -8.03
CA THR A 212 -6.14 -18.11 -8.72
C THR A 212 -6.73 -18.50 -10.09
N THR A 213 -6.10 -19.43 -10.81
CA THR A 213 -6.58 -19.93 -12.10
C THR A 213 -7.90 -20.69 -11.95
N ALA A 214 -8.02 -21.49 -10.89
CA ALA A 214 -9.27 -22.16 -10.56
C ALA A 214 -10.39 -21.13 -10.27
N ASN A 215 -10.09 -20.10 -9.47
CA ASN A 215 -11.05 -19.04 -9.15
C ASN A 215 -11.54 -18.29 -10.39
N LEU A 216 -10.65 -17.92 -11.32
CA LEU A 216 -11.05 -17.33 -12.60
C LEU A 216 -12.02 -18.22 -13.37
N LYS A 217 -11.73 -19.52 -13.46
CA LYS A 217 -12.60 -20.49 -14.12
C LYS A 217 -13.97 -20.58 -13.44
N HIS A 218 -14.01 -20.63 -12.10
CA HIS A 218 -15.25 -20.70 -11.33
C HIS A 218 -16.11 -19.44 -11.48
N LEU A 219 -15.46 -18.27 -11.65
CA LEU A 219 -16.12 -16.98 -11.88
C LEU A 219 -16.42 -16.69 -13.36
N GLY A 220 -15.99 -17.58 -14.27
CA GLY A 220 -16.15 -17.42 -15.71
C GLY A 220 -15.37 -16.23 -16.28
N LEU A 221 -14.22 -15.89 -15.70
CA LEU A 221 -13.40 -14.75 -16.08
C LEU A 221 -12.18 -15.19 -16.90
N ASP A 222 -11.90 -14.47 -17.99
CA ASP A 222 -10.74 -14.76 -18.85
C ASP A 222 -9.42 -14.21 -18.30
N LYS A 223 -9.49 -13.21 -17.40
CA LYS A 223 -8.31 -12.56 -16.83
C LYS A 223 -8.53 -12.07 -15.40
N GLY A 224 -7.45 -11.95 -14.64
CA GLY A 224 -7.39 -11.33 -13.32
C GLY A 224 -6.20 -10.39 -13.15
N TYR A 225 -6.15 -9.71 -12.00
CA TYR A 225 -5.13 -8.71 -11.69
C TYR A 225 -4.46 -9.04 -10.35
N TYR A 226 -3.13 -9.10 -10.36
CA TYR A 226 -2.34 -9.18 -9.14
C TYR A 226 -1.94 -7.77 -8.71
N TYR A 227 -2.26 -7.40 -7.48
CA TYR A 227 -2.13 -6.01 -7.01
C TYR A 227 -1.50 -5.89 -5.62
N ALA A 228 -1.72 -6.86 -4.73
CA ALA A 228 -1.11 -6.91 -3.41
C ALA A 228 0.24 -7.66 -3.39
N ASN A 229 0.87 -7.74 -2.21
CA ASN A 229 2.25 -8.22 -1.97
C ASN A 229 3.38 -7.35 -2.56
N GLN A 230 3.08 -6.13 -2.98
CA GLN A 230 4.05 -5.13 -3.40
C GLN A 230 4.72 -4.44 -2.21
N SER A 231 5.66 -5.13 -1.55
CA SER A 231 6.34 -4.64 -0.36
C SER A 231 7.83 -5.01 -0.32
N LEU A 232 8.59 -4.29 0.49
CA LEU A 232 9.95 -4.66 0.92
C LEU A 232 9.98 -4.70 2.44
N TYR A 233 10.83 -5.57 2.99
CA TYR A 233 11.11 -5.59 4.42
C TYR A 233 12.54 -6.10 4.66
N GLN A 234 13.01 -5.93 5.90
CA GLN A 234 14.34 -6.39 6.27
C GLN A 234 14.36 -7.91 6.39
N TYR A 235 15.05 -8.55 5.45
CA TYR A 235 15.30 -9.98 5.50
C TYR A 235 16.39 -10.32 6.54
N PRO A 236 16.40 -11.56 7.08
CA PRO A 236 17.49 -12.05 7.91
C PRO A 236 18.82 -11.97 7.16
N THR A 237 19.94 -11.79 7.86
CA THR A 237 21.28 -11.72 7.24
C THR A 237 21.69 -12.98 6.50
N SER A 238 21.03 -14.11 6.76
CA SER A 238 21.20 -15.36 6.02
C SER A 238 20.54 -15.36 4.64
N TRP A 239 19.68 -14.38 4.36
CA TRP A 239 19.02 -14.20 3.08
C TRP A 239 19.75 -13.13 2.26
N ASP A 240 20.51 -13.59 1.27
CA ASP A 240 21.31 -12.76 0.37
C ASP A 240 20.74 -12.69 -1.06
N LYS A 241 19.48 -13.12 -1.23
CA LYS A 241 18.78 -13.19 -2.51
C LYS A 241 17.90 -11.97 -2.74
N ALA A 242 17.28 -11.94 -3.93
CA ALA A 242 16.22 -11.00 -4.26
C ALA A 242 15.08 -11.05 -3.22
N SER A 243 14.32 -9.96 -3.14
CA SER A 243 13.12 -9.88 -2.32
C SER A 243 12.07 -10.91 -2.77
N LEU A 244 11.17 -11.30 -1.87
CA LEU A 244 10.05 -12.19 -2.21
C LEU A 244 9.15 -11.62 -3.30
N TYR A 245 9.02 -10.29 -3.36
CA TYR A 245 8.31 -9.63 -4.45
C TYR A 245 9.03 -9.85 -5.79
N GLU A 246 10.34 -9.61 -5.87
CA GLU A 246 11.12 -9.85 -7.09
C GLU A 246 11.11 -11.31 -7.52
N LEU A 247 11.18 -12.26 -6.57
CA LEU A 247 11.05 -13.68 -6.86
C LEU A 247 9.67 -14.05 -7.38
N ALA A 248 8.60 -13.42 -6.87
CA ALA A 248 7.25 -13.59 -7.38
C ALA A 248 7.13 -13.06 -8.83
N GLN A 249 7.73 -11.92 -9.13
CA GLN A 249 7.75 -11.37 -10.50
C GLN A 249 8.53 -12.27 -11.47
N ASP A 250 9.70 -12.78 -11.06
CA ASP A 250 10.47 -13.75 -11.85
C ASP A 250 9.67 -15.03 -12.10
N PHE A 251 8.98 -15.55 -11.08
CA PHE A 251 8.10 -16.72 -11.22
C PHE A 251 6.99 -16.48 -12.26
N LEU A 252 6.30 -15.34 -12.20
CA LEU A 252 5.22 -15.01 -13.14
C LEU A 252 5.73 -14.82 -14.57
N CYS A 253 6.94 -14.28 -14.74
CA CYS A 253 7.59 -14.19 -16.06
C CYS A 253 7.87 -15.58 -16.66
N ARG A 254 8.30 -16.54 -15.84
CA ARG A 254 8.57 -17.93 -16.25
C ARG A 254 7.30 -18.75 -16.45
N ASN A 255 6.25 -18.44 -15.70
CA ASN A 255 4.99 -19.15 -15.68
C ASN A 255 3.86 -18.17 -16.00
N PRO A 256 3.73 -17.70 -17.26
CA PRO A 256 2.67 -16.77 -17.62
C PRO A 256 1.30 -17.42 -17.42
N GLY A 257 0.35 -16.64 -16.92
CA GLY A 257 -1.04 -17.04 -16.77
C GLY A 257 -1.99 -15.96 -17.27
N PRO A 258 -3.31 -16.14 -17.10
CA PRO A 258 -4.32 -15.14 -17.42
C PRO A 258 -4.33 -13.96 -16.42
N PHE A 259 -3.15 -13.50 -16.00
CA PHE A 259 -3.01 -12.50 -14.94
C PHE A 259 -2.13 -11.35 -15.37
N ILE A 260 -2.47 -10.18 -14.86
CA ILE A 260 -1.69 -8.96 -15.09
C ILE A 260 -1.27 -8.42 -13.73
N GLN A 261 0.04 -8.29 -13.52
CA GLN A 261 0.56 -7.56 -12.38
C GLN A 261 0.20 -6.07 -12.55
N CYS A 262 -0.62 -5.54 -11.66
CA CYS A 262 -0.86 -4.11 -11.55
C CYS A 262 0.44 -3.39 -11.25
N ALA A 263 0.70 -2.34 -12.01
CA ALA A 263 1.72 -1.35 -11.74
C ALA A 263 1.15 0.04 -12.08
N SER A 264 1.83 1.08 -11.62
CA SER A 264 1.45 2.47 -11.93
C SER A 264 1.23 2.66 -13.44
N GLY A 265 0.14 3.33 -13.80
CA GLY A 265 -0.18 3.65 -15.19
C GLY A 265 -0.92 2.54 -15.95
N ILE A 266 -1.30 1.45 -15.29
CA ILE A 266 -2.20 0.46 -15.87
C ILE A 266 -3.61 1.04 -16.05
N ASP A 267 -4.15 0.93 -17.26
CA ASP A 267 -5.59 1.03 -17.52
C ASP A 267 -6.20 -0.36 -17.29
N ILE A 268 -7.01 -0.49 -16.24
CA ILE A 268 -7.63 -1.76 -15.86
C ILE A 268 -8.58 -2.26 -16.96
N LYS A 269 -9.30 -1.38 -17.65
CA LYS A 269 -10.28 -1.79 -18.65
C LYS A 269 -9.61 -2.36 -19.89
N THR A 270 -8.59 -1.66 -20.39
CA THR A 270 -7.88 -2.05 -21.61
C THR A 270 -6.68 -2.97 -21.37
N SER A 271 -6.25 -3.11 -20.11
CA SER A 271 -5.04 -3.83 -19.71
C SER A 271 -3.74 -3.24 -20.28
N GLN A 272 -3.78 -1.98 -20.74
CA GLN A 272 -2.61 -1.30 -21.31
C GLN A 272 -1.86 -0.49 -20.25
N PHE A 273 -0.56 -0.35 -20.44
CA PHE A 273 0.27 0.52 -19.60
C PHE A 273 0.54 1.84 -20.30
N HIS A 274 0.41 2.91 -19.55
CA HIS A 274 0.74 4.26 -19.99
C HIS A 274 1.84 4.84 -19.12
N ASP A 275 2.79 5.53 -19.76
CA ASP A 275 3.81 6.28 -19.02
C ASP A 275 3.12 7.33 -18.15
N THR A 276 3.36 7.21 -16.84
CA THR A 276 2.85 8.16 -15.85
C THR A 276 4.04 8.98 -15.36
N PRO A 277 4.34 10.15 -15.97
CA PRO A 277 5.45 10.99 -15.55
C PRO A 277 5.10 11.61 -14.19
N SER A 278 5.45 10.89 -13.14
CA SER A 278 5.30 11.26 -11.74
C SER A 278 6.36 10.52 -10.93
N ASP A 279 6.95 11.25 -10.00
CA ASP A 279 7.80 10.67 -8.98
C ASP A 279 6.96 9.78 -8.04
N GLU A 280 7.63 8.78 -7.48
CA GLU A 280 7.13 8.03 -6.32
C GLU A 280 6.94 8.97 -5.12
N LEU A 281 5.85 8.77 -4.38
CA LEU A 281 5.45 9.63 -3.26
C LEU A 281 6.58 9.75 -2.24
N PHE A 282 7.22 8.63 -1.87
CA PHE A 282 8.32 8.62 -0.91
C PHE A 282 9.47 9.56 -1.34
N ASP A 283 9.97 9.42 -2.56
CA ASP A 283 11.08 10.22 -3.09
C ASP A 283 10.70 11.70 -3.25
N PHE A 284 9.44 11.97 -3.61
CA PHE A 284 8.91 13.32 -3.63
C PHE A 284 8.92 13.95 -2.24
N LEU A 285 8.34 13.28 -1.24
CA LEU A 285 8.28 13.80 0.13
C LEU A 285 9.67 14.01 0.73
N LEU A 286 10.60 13.08 0.51
CA LEU A 286 11.98 13.19 1.00
C LEU A 286 12.69 14.41 0.39
N ARG A 287 12.57 14.64 -0.93
CA ARG A 287 13.14 15.82 -1.60
C ARG A 287 12.49 17.14 -1.16
N ARG A 288 11.18 17.12 -0.87
CA ARG A 288 10.48 18.31 -0.35
C ARG A 288 10.92 18.64 1.08
N LEU A 289 11.16 17.62 1.90
CA LEU A 289 11.75 17.79 3.22
C LEU A 289 13.19 18.33 3.15
N GLU A 290 14.02 17.79 2.23
CA GLU A 290 15.37 18.30 1.96
C GLU A 290 15.34 19.78 1.58
N THR A 291 14.47 20.15 0.64
CA THR A 291 14.28 21.55 0.21
C THR A 291 13.88 22.45 1.37
N PHE A 292 12.92 22.00 2.19
CA PHE A 292 12.49 22.75 3.37
C PHE A 292 13.64 23.00 4.35
N ILE A 293 14.46 21.97 4.63
CA ILE A 293 15.61 22.07 5.54
C ILE A 293 16.64 23.06 4.99
N ASN A 294 17.04 22.92 3.71
CA ASN A 294 18.03 23.80 3.08
C ASN A 294 17.58 25.27 3.10
N ASN A 295 16.31 25.53 2.77
CA ASN A 295 15.74 26.88 2.82
C ASN A 295 15.73 27.48 4.24
N LYS A 296 15.63 26.66 5.28
CA LYS A 296 15.62 27.13 6.68
C LYS A 296 17.01 27.29 7.28
N ILE A 297 17.98 26.50 6.83
CA ILE A 297 19.35 26.57 7.33
C ILE A 297 20.09 27.77 6.75
N ASP A 298 19.84 28.11 5.48
CA ASP A 298 20.52 29.20 4.76
C ASP A 298 22.05 29.10 4.89
N SER A 299 22.61 28.06 4.29
CA SER A 299 24.02 27.70 4.34
C SER A 299 24.54 27.41 2.92
N PRO A 300 25.79 27.80 2.59
CA PRO A 300 26.38 27.47 1.30
C PRO A 300 26.62 25.96 1.13
N THR A 301 26.78 25.24 2.23
CA THR A 301 26.86 23.77 2.24
C THR A 301 25.46 23.21 2.39
N LEU A 302 25.03 22.43 1.40
CA LEU A 302 23.71 21.81 1.34
C LEU A 302 23.61 20.60 2.25
N VAL A 303 22.41 20.38 2.79
CA VAL A 303 21.98 19.14 3.42
C VAL A 303 21.40 18.22 2.35
N LYS A 304 21.76 16.93 2.42
CA LYS A 304 21.22 15.86 1.59
C LYS A 304 20.54 14.79 2.43
N LEU A 305 19.31 14.42 2.09
CA LEU A 305 18.59 13.31 2.72
C LEU A 305 18.66 12.09 1.81
N MET A 306 19.17 10.98 2.32
CA MET A 306 19.59 9.84 1.51
C MET A 306 19.05 8.53 2.07
N THR A 307 18.68 7.61 1.19
CA THR A 307 18.54 6.20 1.53
C THR A 307 19.89 5.49 1.39
N SER A 308 20.00 4.28 1.94
CA SER A 308 21.21 3.45 1.83
C SER A 308 21.59 3.04 0.40
N SER A 309 20.73 3.29 -0.59
CA SER A 309 21.02 3.06 -2.01
C SER A 309 21.54 4.30 -2.74
N ASN A 310 21.55 5.47 -2.11
CA ASN A 310 22.06 6.69 -2.73
C ASN A 310 23.56 6.85 -2.50
N GLU A 311 24.28 7.36 -3.51
CA GLU A 311 25.68 7.75 -3.36
C GLU A 311 25.79 9.09 -2.63
N TYR A 312 26.74 9.20 -1.71
CA TYR A 312 27.02 10.44 -1.00
C TYR A 312 27.66 11.48 -1.93
N GLU A 313 26.99 12.63 -2.07
CA GLU A 313 27.50 13.76 -2.83
C GLU A 313 28.58 14.51 -2.04
N THR A 314 29.83 14.43 -2.51
CA THR A 314 30.98 15.09 -1.88
C THR A 314 30.75 16.60 -1.81
N GLY A 315 30.99 17.20 -0.65
CA GLY A 315 30.79 18.64 -0.42
C GLY A 315 29.46 18.98 0.26
N THR A 316 28.60 18.00 0.55
CA THR A 316 27.32 18.17 1.25
C THR A 316 27.36 17.61 2.67
N VAL A 317 26.33 17.89 3.49
CA VAL A 317 26.07 17.20 4.75
C VAL A 317 24.97 16.15 4.51
N GLY A 318 25.35 14.89 4.38
CA GLY A 318 24.42 13.79 4.11
C GLY A 318 23.84 13.21 5.40
N TYR A 319 22.52 13.07 5.47
CA TYR A 319 21.82 12.27 6.47
C TYR A 319 21.31 11.03 5.76
N GLU A 320 21.85 9.87 6.12
CA GLU A 320 21.49 8.59 5.52
C GLU A 320 20.68 7.76 6.52
N ALA A 321 19.59 7.16 6.06
CA ALA A 321 18.83 6.17 6.83
C ALA A 321 18.08 5.20 5.91
N SER A 322 17.59 4.09 6.44
CA SER A 322 16.75 3.18 5.65
C SER A 322 15.43 3.86 5.26
N ARG A 323 14.81 3.37 4.17
CA ARG A 323 13.50 3.87 3.72
C ARG A 323 12.43 3.75 4.82
N GLN A 324 12.49 2.68 5.62
CA GLN A 324 11.64 2.50 6.80
C GLN A 324 11.82 3.64 7.82
N VAL A 325 13.06 4.01 8.18
CA VAL A 325 13.32 5.11 9.13
C VAL A 325 12.80 6.44 8.58
N TRP A 326 13.03 6.71 7.29
CA TRP A 326 12.49 7.90 6.65
C TRP A 326 10.97 7.92 6.63
N SER A 327 10.30 6.81 6.31
CA SER A 327 8.83 6.69 6.39
C SER A 327 8.31 7.01 7.79
N ARG A 328 9.00 6.54 8.85
CA ARG A 328 8.65 6.86 10.25
C ARG A 328 8.89 8.32 10.61
N ILE A 329 9.83 9.00 9.97
CA ILE A 329 10.00 10.45 10.12
C ILE A 329 8.88 11.19 9.37
N LEU A 330 8.53 10.73 8.16
CA LEU A 330 7.52 11.33 7.29
C LEU A 330 6.08 11.15 7.80
N ASN A 331 5.82 10.15 8.64
CA ASN A 331 4.54 9.98 9.35
C ASN A 331 4.56 10.52 10.80
N ALA A 332 5.63 11.22 11.18
CA ALA A 332 5.87 11.80 12.51
C ALA A 332 5.98 10.82 13.68
N GLU A 333 6.08 9.51 13.46
CA GLU A 333 6.37 8.54 14.51
C GLU A 333 7.77 8.76 15.12
N LEU A 334 8.75 9.12 14.27
CA LEU A 334 10.09 9.52 14.65
C LEU A 334 10.35 10.99 14.30
N THR A 335 11.32 11.58 14.97
CA THR A 335 11.91 12.86 14.55
C THR A 335 13.18 12.61 13.75
N LEU A 336 13.64 13.64 13.03
CA LEU A 336 14.96 13.61 12.39
C LEU A 336 16.10 13.38 13.41
N GLU A 337 15.85 13.58 14.71
CA GLU A 337 16.83 13.25 15.75
C GLU A 337 17.11 11.75 15.89
N ALA A 338 16.21 10.89 15.40
CA ALA A 338 16.46 9.45 15.32
C ALA A 338 17.74 9.12 14.53
N ILE A 339 18.10 9.94 13.54
CA ILE A 339 19.35 9.82 12.79
C ILE A 339 20.48 10.55 13.51
N ILE A 340 20.23 11.78 14.00
CA ILE A 340 21.23 12.68 14.58
C ILE A 340 21.85 12.09 15.86
N ILE A 341 21.00 11.59 16.76
CA ILE A 341 21.39 11.07 18.08
C ILE A 341 20.93 9.64 18.30
N GLY A 342 19.84 9.21 17.65
CA GLY A 342 19.22 7.91 17.89
C GLY A 342 19.93 6.73 17.24
N GLY A 343 20.96 6.97 16.43
CA GLY A 343 21.74 5.90 15.78
C GLY A 343 20.98 5.11 14.72
N MET A 344 19.84 5.60 14.24
CA MET A 344 19.03 4.95 13.19
C MET A 344 19.47 5.31 11.77
N GLY A 345 20.73 5.75 11.62
CA GLY A 345 21.29 6.21 10.36
C GLY A 345 22.73 6.69 10.50
N LEU A 346 23.26 7.29 9.43
CA LEU A 346 24.62 7.82 9.34
C LEU A 346 24.61 9.31 8.98
N ILE A 347 25.66 10.01 9.39
CA ILE A 347 25.90 11.39 9.00
C ILE A 347 27.21 11.46 8.23
N HIS A 348 27.11 11.84 6.96
CA HIS A 348 28.25 12.13 6.09
C HIS A 348 28.55 13.61 6.17
N ARG A 349 29.84 13.95 6.25
CA ARG A 349 30.29 15.34 6.34
C ARG A 349 31.31 15.66 5.25
N PRO A 350 31.35 16.91 4.78
CA PRO A 350 32.47 17.38 3.99
C PRO A 350 33.68 17.63 4.90
N ASP A 351 34.84 17.93 4.30
CA ASP A 351 36.06 18.29 5.04
C ASP A 351 35.99 19.74 5.57
N GLN A 352 34.98 20.00 6.41
CA GLN A 352 34.75 21.27 7.08
C GLN A 352 33.93 21.05 8.37
N ASN A 353 33.89 22.07 9.22
CA ASN A 353 33.08 22.05 10.43
C ASN A 353 31.58 22.21 10.09
N ILE A 354 30.76 21.24 10.51
CA ILE A 354 29.31 21.22 10.26
C ILE A 354 28.47 21.53 11.51
N SER A 355 29.07 21.89 12.65
CA SER A 355 28.35 22.03 13.93
C SER A 355 27.18 23.02 13.88
N ASN A 356 27.32 24.12 13.13
CA ASN A 356 26.23 25.09 12.96
C ASN A 356 25.06 24.51 12.14
N ILE A 357 25.36 23.82 11.03
CA ILE A 357 24.35 23.15 10.19
C ILE A 357 23.63 22.09 11.03
N HIS A 358 24.39 21.24 11.70
CA HIS A 358 23.86 20.17 12.54
C HIS A 358 22.97 20.70 13.67
N SER A 359 23.39 21.77 14.38
CA SER A 359 22.58 22.40 15.42
C SER A 359 21.26 22.97 14.87
N LYS A 360 21.28 23.56 13.67
CA LYS A 360 20.06 24.04 13.00
C LYS A 360 19.14 22.88 12.58
N VAL A 361 19.68 21.80 12.02
CA VAL A 361 18.91 20.60 11.65
C VAL A 361 18.22 19.98 12.86
N SER A 362 18.94 19.79 13.98
CA SER A 362 18.36 19.25 15.23
C SER A 362 17.21 20.12 15.75
N LYS A 363 17.36 21.46 15.72
CA LYS A 363 16.24 22.36 16.07
C LYS A 363 15.04 22.24 15.13
N LEU A 364 15.28 22.03 13.84
CA LEU A 364 14.20 21.85 12.85
C LEU A 364 13.48 20.50 13.02
N ALA A 365 14.13 19.47 13.58
CA ALA A 365 13.56 18.13 13.72
C ALA A 365 12.18 18.12 14.39
N TYR A 366 12.03 18.82 15.52
CA TYR A 366 10.76 18.91 16.25
C TYR A 366 9.74 19.82 15.56
N LEU A 367 10.20 20.88 14.88
CA LEU A 367 9.32 21.73 14.08
C LEU A 367 8.72 20.95 12.90
N ILE A 368 9.54 20.15 12.22
CA ILE A 368 9.14 19.28 11.11
C ILE A 368 8.10 18.28 11.61
N GLN A 369 8.40 17.55 12.70
CA GLN A 369 7.47 16.58 13.27
C GLN A 369 6.14 17.24 13.65
N SER A 370 6.19 18.40 14.31
CA SER A 370 4.98 19.15 14.67
C SER A 370 4.15 19.55 13.45
N LYS A 371 4.79 19.97 12.35
CA LYS A 371 4.09 20.30 11.09
C LYS A 371 3.46 19.09 10.42
N ILE A 372 4.13 17.94 10.43
CA ILE A 372 3.59 16.68 9.92
C ILE A 372 2.39 16.23 10.79
N ILE A 373 2.49 16.36 12.12
CA ILE A 373 1.35 16.07 13.02
C ILE A 373 0.18 17.01 12.74
N SER A 374 0.40 18.31 12.51
CA SER A 374 -0.69 19.25 12.32
C SER A 374 -1.35 19.18 10.94
N SER A 375 -0.56 18.91 9.90
CA SER A 375 -0.97 19.11 8.50
C SER A 375 -0.86 17.85 7.64
N GLY A 376 -0.42 16.73 8.22
CA GLY A 376 -0.16 15.51 7.47
C GLY A 376 0.86 15.73 6.35
N LEU A 377 0.63 15.08 5.21
CA LEU A 377 1.44 15.23 4.00
C LEU A 377 1.28 16.60 3.33
N ASN A 378 0.20 17.35 3.58
CA ASN A 378 -0.02 18.66 2.95
C ASN A 378 1.12 19.63 3.25
N PHE A 379 1.77 19.50 4.41
CA PHE A 379 2.98 20.26 4.73
C PHE A 379 4.07 20.15 3.65
N LEU A 380 4.31 18.94 3.14
CA LEU A 380 5.35 18.67 2.13
C LEU A 380 4.81 18.74 0.70
N MET A 381 3.51 18.58 0.49
CA MET A 381 2.90 18.64 -0.84
C MET A 381 2.60 20.07 -1.29
N GLU A 382 2.07 20.92 -0.42
CA GLU A 382 1.65 22.30 -0.77
C GLU A 382 2.75 23.36 -0.62
N SER A 383 3.88 23.01 -0.01
CA SER A 383 5.02 23.91 0.24
C SER A 383 5.74 24.34 -1.05
N LYS A 384 5.18 25.33 -1.76
CA LYS A 384 5.81 25.98 -2.92
C LYS A 384 7.20 26.50 -2.62
#